data_AF-A0A920NUN0-F1
#
_entry.id   AF-A0A920NUN0-F1
#
_cell.length_a   1.000
_cell.length_b   1.000
_cell.length_c   1.000
_cell.angle_alpha   90.00
_cell.angle_beta   90.00
_cell.angle_gamma   90.00
#
_symmetry.space_group_name_H-M   'P 1'
#
loop_
_entity.id
_entity.type
_entity.pdbx_description
1 polymer ?
#
loop_
_entity_poly.entity_id
_entity_poly.type
_entity_poly.pdbx_seq_one_letter_code
_entity_poly.pdbx_strand_id
1 'polypeptide(L)'
;MIQKYIPEIVEGDKRILLIDGVPMEGAIARIPAEGELRGNLAAGASAVAKSLTTQDKWICDQVGPRLKELGLSLVGLDVIGDYLTEVNVTSPTCFREYKSLCDIDVASDFLDCLETKLT
;
A
#
# COMPACT_ATOMS: atom_id res chain seq x y z
N MET A 1 -18.17 -8.24 8.66
CA MET A 1 -17.02 -7.76 9.47
C MET A 1 -17.43 -6.47 10.15
N ILE A 2 -17.02 -6.24 11.40
CA ILE A 2 -17.24 -4.96 12.11
C ILE A 2 -15.86 -4.48 12.57
N GLN A 3 -15.52 -3.23 12.28
CA GLN A 3 -14.26 -2.58 12.68
C GLN A 3 -14.56 -1.24 13.34
N LYS A 4 -13.65 -0.79 14.21
CA LYS A 4 -13.69 0.56 14.78
C LYS A 4 -13.50 1.59 13.67
N TYR A 5 -14.24 2.69 13.71
CA TYR A 5 -13.99 3.84 12.85
C TYR A 5 -12.68 4.55 13.24
N ILE A 6 -11.83 4.83 12.26
CA ILE A 6 -10.52 5.48 12.42
C ILE A 6 -10.64 6.89 11.81
N PRO A 7 -10.76 7.96 12.64
CA PRO A 7 -10.96 9.34 12.17
C PRO A 7 -9.85 9.85 11.24
N GLU A 8 -8.64 9.31 11.36
CA GLU A 8 -7.47 9.62 10.56
C GLU A 8 -7.64 9.27 9.06
N ILE A 9 -8.75 8.64 8.66
CA ILE A 9 -9.13 8.46 7.25
C ILE A 9 -9.19 9.78 6.47
N VAL A 10 -9.42 10.91 7.16
CA VAL A 10 -9.36 12.25 6.54
C VAL A 10 -7.94 12.60 6.03
N GLU A 11 -6.90 11.97 6.59
CA GLU A 11 -5.52 12.10 6.13
C GLU A 11 -5.17 11.12 5.00
N GLY A 12 -6.12 10.24 4.65
CA GLY A 12 -6.05 9.28 3.58
C GLY A 12 -5.75 7.85 4.04
N ASP A 13 -6.35 6.91 3.32
CA ASP A 13 -6.04 5.49 3.39
C ASP A 13 -4.78 5.21 2.56
N LYS A 14 -3.67 4.93 3.25
CA LYS A 14 -2.36 4.70 2.66
C LYS A 14 -2.28 3.31 2.04
N ARG A 15 -2.08 3.27 0.72
CA ARG A 15 -1.63 2.08 -0.01
C ARG A 15 -0.11 1.98 0.08
N ILE A 16 0.40 0.94 0.74
CA ILE A 16 1.81 0.58 0.77
C ILE A 16 1.99 -0.71 -0.04
N LEU A 17 2.74 -0.66 -1.12
CA LEU A 17 3.04 -1.85 -1.91
C LEU A 17 4.29 -2.56 -1.37
N LEU A 18 4.21 -3.89 -1.27
CA LEU A 18 5.32 -4.76 -0.92
C LEU A 18 5.63 -5.67 -2.11
N ILE A 19 6.92 -5.74 -2.46
CA ILE A 19 7.47 -6.70 -3.42
C ILE A 19 8.32 -7.68 -2.64
N ASP A 20 7.96 -8.96 -2.69
CA ASP A 20 8.62 -10.05 -1.96
C ASP A 20 8.84 -9.74 -0.47
N GLY A 21 7.82 -9.17 0.17
CA GLY A 21 7.85 -8.80 1.59
C GLY A 21 8.59 -7.49 1.90
N VAL A 22 9.19 -6.82 0.92
CA VAL A 22 9.89 -5.54 1.08
C VAL A 22 8.99 -4.38 0.65
N PRO A 23 8.73 -3.37 1.50
CA PRO A 23 7.88 -2.24 1.13
C PRO A 23 8.59 -1.29 0.16
N MET A 24 7.83 -0.67 -0.73
CA MET A 24 8.29 0.44 -1.57
C MET A 24 8.63 1.67 -0.72
N GLU A 25 9.52 2.55 -1.21
CA GLU A 25 9.94 3.78 -0.53
C GLU A 25 8.87 4.89 -0.57
N GLY A 26 7.68 4.59 -0.04
CA GLY A 26 6.56 5.53 0.02
C GLY A 26 5.21 4.83 -0.02
N ALA A 27 4.17 5.61 0.19
CA ALA A 27 2.78 5.20 0.12
C ALA A 27 1.97 6.14 -0.77
N ILE A 28 0.88 5.62 -1.34
CA ILE A 28 -0.15 6.44 -1.96
C ILE A 28 -1.31 6.57 -0.98
N ALA A 29 -1.42 7.73 -0.34
CA ALA A 29 -2.56 8.08 0.48
C ALA A 29 -3.74 8.43 -0.42
N ARG A 30 -4.87 7.75 -0.21
CA ARG A 30 -6.10 7.99 -0.95
C ARG A 30 -7.07 8.74 -0.04
N ILE A 31 -7.23 10.04 -0.30
CA ILE A 31 -7.99 10.95 0.55
C ILE A 31 -9.45 10.98 0.07
N PRO A 32 -10.44 10.64 0.91
CA PRO A 32 -11.85 10.68 0.53
C PRO A 32 -12.29 12.05 0.00
N ALA A 33 -13.26 12.05 -0.90
CA ALA A 33 -13.94 13.29 -1.31
C ALA A 33 -14.74 13.89 -0.14
N GLU A 34 -15.07 15.18 -0.22
CA GLU A 34 -15.89 15.84 0.79
C GLU A 34 -17.25 15.14 0.94
N GLY A 35 -17.61 14.79 2.18
CA GLY A 35 -18.84 14.06 2.49
C GLY A 35 -18.78 12.55 2.26
N GLU A 36 -17.65 12.01 1.78
CA GLU A 36 -17.42 10.56 1.64
C GLU A 36 -16.51 10.03 2.74
N LEU A 37 -16.77 8.79 3.17
CA LEU A 37 -15.96 8.11 4.18
C LEU A 37 -14.94 7.15 3.54
N ARG A 38 -15.07 6.92 2.22
CA ARG A 38 -14.29 5.92 1.49
C ARG A 38 -13.10 6.56 0.80
N GLY A 39 -11.90 6.04 1.06
CA GLY A 39 -10.67 6.44 0.38
C GLY A 39 -10.50 5.81 -1.01
N ASN A 40 -11.49 5.13 -1.59
CA ASN A 40 -11.29 4.47 -2.89
C ASN A 40 -11.19 5.49 -4.04
N LEU A 41 -10.17 5.38 -4.88
CA LEU A 41 -10.02 6.24 -6.07
C LEU A 41 -11.23 6.14 -7.01
N ALA A 42 -11.83 4.96 -7.12
CA ALA A 42 -13.07 4.77 -7.90
C ALA A 42 -14.27 5.55 -7.35
N ALA A 43 -14.24 5.95 -6.08
CA ALA A 43 -15.27 6.78 -5.43
C ALA A 43 -14.94 8.28 -5.46
N GLY A 44 -13.91 8.70 -6.23
CA GLY A 44 -13.51 10.09 -6.36
C GLY A 44 -12.46 10.57 -5.36
N ALA A 45 -11.83 9.66 -4.60
CA ALA A 45 -10.72 10.00 -3.73
C ALA A 45 -9.52 10.54 -4.52
N SER A 46 -8.78 11.48 -3.94
CA SER A 46 -7.54 11.99 -4.52
C SER A 46 -6.34 11.15 -4.07
N ALA A 47 -5.38 10.94 -4.97
CA ALA A 47 -4.13 10.24 -4.68
C ALA A 47 -3.03 11.25 -4.32
N VAL A 48 -2.36 11.03 -3.19
CA VAL A 48 -1.25 11.87 -2.71
C VAL A 48 -0.10 10.97 -2.28
N ALA A 49 1.12 11.26 -2.74
CA ALA A 49 2.31 10.58 -2.23
C ALA A 49 2.60 10.97 -0.79
N LYS A 50 2.90 9.97 0.06
CA LYS A 50 3.36 10.16 1.43
C LYS A 50 4.58 9.32 1.72
N SER A 51 5.52 9.87 2.48
CA SER A 51 6.61 9.08 3.07
C SER A 51 6.06 8.08 4.08
N LEU A 52 6.71 6.91 4.19
CA LEU A 52 6.38 5.94 5.23
C LEU A 52 6.77 6.48 6.61
N THR A 53 5.81 6.48 7.53
CA THR A 53 6.05 6.78 8.95
C THR A 53 6.81 5.63 9.63
N THR A 54 7.30 5.87 10.85
CA THR A 54 7.89 4.80 11.68
C THR A 54 6.92 3.65 11.90
N GLN A 55 5.64 3.96 12.10
CA GLN A 55 4.60 2.96 12.32
C GLN A 55 4.31 2.16 11.04
N ASP A 56 4.29 2.80 9.88
CA ASP A 56 4.13 2.12 8.58
C ASP A 56 5.23 1.09 8.35
N LYS A 57 6.49 1.50 8.59
CA LYS A 57 7.65 0.62 8.46
C LYS A 57 7.57 -0.55 9.44
N TRP A 58 7.20 -0.27 10.70
CA TRP A 58 6.99 -1.32 11.70
C TRP A 58 5.92 -2.33 11.26
N ILE A 59 4.77 -1.87 10.73
CA ILE A 59 3.72 -2.76 10.19
C ILE A 59 4.30 -3.64 9.08
N CYS A 60 5.03 -3.05 8.13
CA CYS A 60 5.65 -3.78 7.03
C CYS A 60 6.64 -4.84 7.54
N ASP A 61 7.45 -4.52 8.56
CA ASP A 61 8.40 -5.45 9.17
C ASP A 61 7.69 -6.62 9.89
N GLN A 62 6.50 -6.39 10.46
CA GLN A 62 5.72 -7.45 11.11
C GLN A 62 5.11 -8.43 10.10
N VAL A 63 4.60 -7.95 8.97
CA VAL A 63 3.85 -8.80 8.01
C VAL A 63 4.70 -9.29 6.84
N GLY A 64 5.68 -8.51 6.41
CA GLY A 64 6.51 -8.76 5.23
C GLY A 64 7.15 -10.14 5.19
N PRO A 65 7.85 -10.59 6.26
CA PRO A 65 8.46 -11.91 6.31
C PRO A 65 7.44 -13.04 6.09
N ARG A 66 6.28 -12.94 6.72
CA ARG A 66 5.23 -13.96 6.60
C ARG A 66 4.60 -13.99 5.21
N LEU A 67 4.39 -12.83 4.60
CA LEU A 67 3.86 -12.73 3.23
C LEU A 67 4.82 -13.38 2.22
N LYS A 68 6.13 -13.16 2.39
CA LYS A 68 7.17 -13.81 1.59
C LYS A 68 7.17 -15.33 1.75
N GLU A 69 7.10 -15.83 2.99
CA GLU A 69 6.99 -17.28 3.26
C GLU A 69 5.78 -17.93 2.59
N LEU A 70 4.67 -17.20 2.49
CA LEU A 70 3.44 -17.64 1.82
C LEU A 70 3.52 -17.57 0.28
N GLY A 71 4.64 -17.10 -0.28
CA GLY A 71 4.83 -16.95 -1.72
C GLY A 71 4.12 -15.73 -2.33
N LEU A 72 3.62 -14.81 -1.50
CA LEU A 72 2.92 -13.61 -1.94
C LEU A 72 3.93 -12.56 -2.39
N SER A 73 4.28 -12.62 -3.68
CA SER A 73 5.36 -11.80 -4.24
C SER A 73 4.96 -10.33 -4.50
N LEU A 74 3.66 -10.03 -4.59
CA LEU A 74 3.13 -8.68 -4.71
C LEU A 74 1.92 -8.51 -3.78
N VAL A 75 2.01 -7.58 -2.84
CA VAL A 75 0.97 -7.32 -1.83
C VAL A 75 0.76 -5.82 -1.68
N GLY A 76 -0.50 -5.39 -1.52
CA GLY A 76 -0.83 -4.04 -1.10
C GLY A 76 -1.36 -4.03 0.33
N LEU A 77 -0.74 -3.27 1.22
CA LEU A 77 -1.28 -3.00 2.55
C LEU A 77 -2.07 -1.70 2.51
N ASP A 78 -3.24 -1.72 3.14
CA ASP A 78 -4.05 -0.52 3.37
C ASP A 78 -3.91 -0.14 4.85
N VAL A 79 -3.48 1.10 5.11
CA VAL A 79 -3.17 1.61 6.45
C VAL A 79 -3.87 2.96 6.66
N ILE A 80 -4.67 3.06 7.73
CA ILE A 80 -5.31 4.30 8.16
C ILE A 80 -4.75 4.69 9.53
N GLY A 81 -4.18 5.89 9.65
CA GLY A 81 -3.42 6.30 10.82
C GLY A 81 -2.30 5.29 11.09
N ASP A 82 -2.39 4.63 12.25
CA ASP A 82 -1.44 3.64 12.76
C ASP A 82 -1.91 2.18 12.63
N TYR A 83 -3.04 1.94 11.95
CA TYR A 83 -3.69 0.63 11.87
C TYR A 83 -3.61 0.03 10.47
N LEU A 84 -3.16 -1.21 10.38
CA LEU A 84 -3.34 -2.05 9.19
C LEU A 84 -4.82 -2.47 9.10
N THR A 85 -5.50 -2.08 8.03
CA THR A 85 -6.94 -2.32 7.85
C THR A 85 -7.22 -3.46 6.87
N GLU A 86 -6.38 -3.64 5.84
CA GLU A 86 -6.54 -4.68 4.82
C GLU A 86 -5.20 -5.14 4.22
N VAL A 87 -5.14 -6.40 3.77
CA VAL A 87 -4.01 -6.99 3.03
C VAL A 87 -4.51 -7.48 1.67
N ASN A 88 -4.18 -6.75 0.62
CA ASN A 88 -4.57 -7.02 -0.76
C ASN A 88 -3.55 -7.94 -1.46
N VAL A 89 -3.96 -9.17 -1.76
CA VAL A 89 -3.07 -10.22 -2.31
C VAL A 89 -3.42 -10.67 -3.74
N THR A 90 -4.52 -10.18 -4.30
CA THR A 90 -5.02 -10.64 -5.61
C THR A 90 -4.52 -9.78 -6.77
N SER A 91 -4.84 -8.49 -6.75
CA SER A 91 -4.44 -7.53 -7.79
C SER A 91 -4.29 -6.13 -7.17
N PRO A 92 -3.27 -5.91 -6.33
CA PRO A 92 -3.05 -4.59 -5.73
C PRO A 92 -2.71 -3.56 -6.81
N THR A 93 -3.41 -2.43 -6.78
CA THR A 93 -3.29 -1.33 -7.77
C THR A 93 -2.33 -0.23 -7.28
N CYS A 94 -2.44 0.99 -7.84
CA CYS A 94 -1.64 2.19 -7.53
C CYS A 94 -0.28 2.32 -8.21
N PHE A 95 0.07 1.44 -9.15
CA PHE A 95 1.37 1.48 -9.86
C PHE A 95 1.56 2.80 -10.64
N ARG A 96 0.50 3.29 -11.28
CA ARG A 96 0.56 4.54 -12.05
C ARG A 96 0.75 5.75 -11.15
N GLU A 97 0.09 5.74 -9.99
CA GLU A 97 0.18 6.76 -8.97
C GLU A 97 1.59 6.79 -8.36
N TYR A 98 2.17 5.63 -8.01
CA TYR A 98 3.57 5.51 -7.61
C TYR A 98 4.51 6.10 -8.67
N LYS A 99 4.30 5.78 -9.95
CA LYS A 99 5.14 6.31 -11.01
C LYS A 99 5.00 7.83 -11.16
N SER A 100 3.78 8.35 -11.14
CA SER A 100 3.52 9.78 -11.36
C SER A 100 3.83 10.67 -10.17
N LEU A 101 3.68 10.18 -8.93
CA LEU A 101 3.78 10.96 -7.71
C LEU A 101 5.09 10.73 -6.95
N CYS A 102 5.71 9.55 -7.09
CA CYS A 102 6.94 9.17 -6.40
C CYS A 102 8.11 8.88 -7.36
N ASP A 103 7.88 8.85 -8.67
CA ASP A 103 8.83 8.37 -9.69
C ASP A 103 9.34 6.92 -9.44
N ILE A 104 8.52 6.09 -8.78
CA ILE A 104 8.81 4.68 -8.52
C ILE A 104 8.14 3.82 -9.58
N ASP A 105 8.90 3.00 -10.30
CA ASP A 105 8.39 2.05 -11.29
C ASP A 105 8.18 0.66 -10.67
N VAL A 106 7.04 0.51 -9.98
CA VAL A 106 6.67 -0.73 -9.30
C VAL A 106 6.61 -1.93 -10.27
N ALA A 107 6.28 -1.71 -11.54
CA ALA A 107 6.22 -2.79 -12.52
C ALA A 107 7.63 -3.32 -12.84
N SER A 108 8.58 -2.41 -13.06
CA SER A 108 9.99 -2.78 -13.27
C SER A 108 10.55 -3.51 -12.04
N ASP A 109 10.42 -2.91 -10.85
CA ASP A 109 10.95 -3.49 -9.61
C ASP A 109 10.38 -4.89 -9.34
N PHE A 110 9.10 -5.10 -9.68
CA PHE A 110 8.45 -6.40 -9.51
C PHE A 110 8.98 -7.45 -10.48
N LEU A 111 9.17 -7.08 -11.75
CA LEU A 111 9.75 -7.99 -12.75
C LEU A 111 11.20 -8.35 -12.41
N ASP A 112 12.02 -7.37 -12.03
CA ASP A 112 13.41 -7.60 -11.61
C ASP A 112 13.50 -8.57 -10.43
N CYS A 113 12.58 -8.43 -9.46
CA CYS A 113 12.46 -9.35 -8.33
C CYS A 113 12.09 -10.77 -8.77
N LEU A 114 11.14 -10.92 -9.70
CA LEU A 114 10.73 -12.22 -10.22
C LEU A 114 11.86 -12.90 -11.02
N GLU A 115 12.58 -12.15 -11.85
CA GLU A 115 13.70 -12.67 -12.64
C GLU A 115 14.78 -13.27 -11.73
N THR A 116 15.12 -12.57 -10.63
CA THR A 116 16.09 -13.04 -9.63
C THR A 116 15.66 -14.35 -8.95
N LYS A 117 14.36 -14.65 -8.89
CA LYS A 117 13.85 -15.92 -8.32
C LYS A 117 13.85 -17.08 -9.30
N LEU A 118 13.97 -16.81 -10.60
CA LEU A 118 13.95 -17.82 -11.65
C LEU A 118 15.37 -18.30 -12.03
N THR A 119 16.40 -17.56 -11.61
CA THR A 119 17.83 -17.89 -11.77
C THR A 119 18.40 -18.59 -10.55
#